data_AF-A0A2P5VLQ3-F1
#
_entry.id   AF-A0A2P5VLQ3-F1
#
_cell.length_a   1.000
_cell.length_b   1.000
_cell.length_c   1.000
_cell.angle_alpha   90.00
_cell.angle_beta   90.00
_cell.angle_gamma   90.00
#
_symmetry.space_group_name_H-M   'P 1'
#
loop_
_entity.id
_entity.type
_entity.pdbx_description
1 polymer ?
#
loop_
_entity_poly.entity_id
_entity_poly.type
_entity_poly.pdbx_seq_one_letter_code
_entity_poly.pdbx_strand_id
1 'polypeptide(L)' 'MAQVNLKINGRDYLVACEDGEEKQLTFLAEYIDHQVENLVKSVGQVGEARLLLMASL' A
#
# COMPACT_ATOMS: atom_id res chain seq x y z
N MET A 1 -15.92 -3.08 -14.64
CA MET A 1 -14.82 -2.29 -14.04
C MET A 1 -15.10 -2.22 -12.57
N ALA A 2 -14.44 -3.09 -11.80
CA ALA A 2 -14.52 -3.09 -10.36
C ALA A 2 -13.55 -2.04 -9.81
N GLN A 3 -13.75 -1.66 -8.55
CA GLN A 3 -12.82 -0.83 -7.79
C GLN A 3 -12.65 -1.46 -6.42
N VAL A 4 -11.43 -1.42 -5.91
CA VAL A 4 -11.11 -1.84 -4.55
C VAL A 4 -10.55 -0.64 -3.79
N ASN A 5 -11.01 -0.47 -2.55
CA ASN A 5 -10.43 0.49 -1.63
C ASN A 5 -9.36 -0.22 -0.79
N LEU A 6 -8.11 0.21 -0.95
CA LEU A 6 -6.94 -0.34 -0.28
C LEU A 6 -6.45 0.63 0.77
N LYS A 7 -5.88 0.13 1.87
CA LYS A 7 -5.35 0.98 2.93
C LYS A 7 -3.86 0.74 3.14
N ILE A 8 -3.07 1.79 3.01
CA ILE A 8 -1.61 1.75 3.19
C ILE A 8 -1.19 2.93 4.08
N ASN A 9 -0.48 2.66 5.17
CA ASN A 9 -0.04 3.64 6.17
C ASN A 9 -1.17 4.56 6.64
N GLY A 10 -2.35 3.97 6.86
CA GLY A 10 -3.53 4.70 7.30
C GLY A 10 -4.26 5.50 6.23
N ARG A 11 -3.82 5.48 4.97
CA ARG A 11 -4.48 6.19 3.85
C ARG A 11 -5.20 5.26 2.91
N ASP A 12 -6.35 5.73 2.45
CA ASP A 12 -7.20 5.04 1.49
C ASP A 12 -6.73 5.31 0.05
N TYR A 13 -6.66 4.24 -0.75
CA TYR A 13 -6.26 4.23 -2.15
C TYR A 13 -7.33 3.50 -2.96
N LEU A 14 -8.04 4.25 -3.80
CA LEU A 14 -9.04 3.69 -4.71
C LEU A 14 -8.35 3.21 -5.98
N VAL A 15 -8.35 1.90 -6.21
CA VAL A 15 -7.68 1.28 -7.36
C VAL A 15 -8.72 0.62 -8.25
N ALA A 16 -8.69 0.96 -9.54
CA ALA A 16 -9.50 0.31 -10.56
C ALA A 16 -8.91 -1.07 -10.89
N CYS A 17 -9.76 -2.07 -11.03
CA CYS A 17 -9.35 -3.45 -11.29
C CYS A 17 -10.36 -4.20 -12.15
N GLU A 18 -9.93 -5.33 -12.70
CA GLU A 18 -10.79 -6.29 -13.37
C GLU A 18 -11.45 -7.25 -12.37
N ASP A 19 -12.54 -7.89 -12.79
CA ASP A 19 -13.28 -8.82 -11.94
C ASP A 19 -12.38 -10.02 -11.60
N GLY A 20 -12.14 -10.27 -10.31
CA GLY A 20 -11.27 -11.35 -9.82
C GLY A 20 -9.87 -10.90 -9.40
N GLU A 21 -9.46 -9.67 -9.70
CA GLU A 21 -8.16 -9.11 -9.27
C GLU A 21 -8.16 -8.55 -7.84
N GLU A 22 -9.34 -8.39 -7.22
CA GLU A 22 -9.50 -7.70 -5.94
C GLU A 22 -8.68 -8.35 -4.82
N LYS A 23 -8.64 -9.69 -4.81
CA LYS A 23 -7.85 -10.45 -3.83
C LYS A 23 -6.35 -10.23 -4.00
N GLN A 24 -5.88 -10.22 -5.25
CA GLN A 24 -4.47 -10.02 -5.55
C GLN A 24 -4.04 -8.60 -5.16
N LEU A 25 -4.85 -7.60 -5.48
CA LEU A 25 -4.60 -6.20 -5.09
C LEU A 25 -4.64 -5.99 -3.58
N THR A 26 -5.56 -6.64 -2.88
CA THR A 26 -5.62 -6.60 -1.41
C THR A 26 -4.36 -7.19 -0.80
N PHE A 27 -3.91 -8.36 -1.28
CA PHE A 27 -2.67 -8.98 -0.83
C PHE A 27 -1.44 -8.10 -1.07
N LEU A 28 -1.34 -7.47 -2.24
CA LEU A 28 -0.25 -6.55 -2.55
C LEU A 28 -0.28 -5.30 -1.67
N ALA A 29 -1.46 -4.76 -1.37
CA ALA A 29 -1.60 -3.64 -0.45
C ALA A 29 -1.14 -3.99 0.97
N GLU A 30 -1.54 -5.14 1.50
CA GLU A 30 -1.08 -5.62 2.81
C GLU A 30 0.44 -5.81 2.85
N TYR A 31 1.02 -6.35 1.78
CA TYR A 31 2.46 -6.49 1.67
C TYR A 31 3.18 -5.13 1.71
N ILE A 32 2.71 -4.15 0.94
CA ILE A 32 3.28 -2.79 0.93
C ILE A 32 3.09 -2.12 2.28
N ASP A 33 1.92 -2.26 2.91
CA ASP A 33 1.62 -1.69 4.22
C ASP A 33 2.62 -2.19 5.27
N HIS A 34 2.89 -3.50 5.31
CA HIS A 34 3.91 -4.07 6.18
C HIS A 34 5.32 -3.54 5.91
N GLN A 35 5.71 -3.35 4.65
CA GLN A 35 7.01 -2.72 4.33
C GLN A 35 7.07 -1.28 4.84
N VAL A 36 6.00 -0.51 4.65
CA VAL A 36 5.92 0.88 5.10
C VAL A 36 5.95 0.95 6.63
N GLU A 37 5.24 0.08 7.34
CA GLU A 37 5.31 -0.01 8.80
C GLU A 37 6.72 -0.29 9.30
N ASN A 38 7.44 -1.21 8.65
CA ASN A 38 8.82 -1.53 9.00
C ASN A 38 9.77 -0.35 8.74
N LEU A 39 9.57 0.37 7.64
CA LEU A 39 10.32 1.58 7.33
C LEU A 39 10.05 2.68 8.35
N VAL A 40 8.79 2.89 8.75
CA VAL A 40 8.43 3.87 9.78
C VAL A 40 9.13 3.54 11.11
N LYS A 41 9.25 2.26 11.48
CA LYS A 41 9.99 1.84 12.68
C LYS A 41 11.51 2.04 12.55
N SER A 42 12.06 1.92 11.34
CA SER A 42 13.50 2.01 11.07
C SER A 42 14.02 3.44 10.90
N VAL A 43 13.36 4.23 10.06
CA VAL A 43 13.81 5.58 9.67
C VAL A 43 12.91 6.69 10.23
N GLY A 44 11.88 6.33 11.00
CA GLY A 44 10.90 7.25 11.52
C GLY A 44 9.84 7.63 10.49
N GLN A 45 8.92 8.49 10.91
CA GLN A 45 7.84 8.97 10.05
C GLN A 45 8.38 10.08 9.13
N VAL A 46 8.86 9.69 7.95
CA VAL A 46 9.16 10.61 6.86
C VAL A 46 7.94 10.78 5.95
N GLY A 47 7.97 11.77 5.05
CA GLY A 47 6.86 12.02 4.14
C GLY A 47 6.46 10.77 3.34
N GLU A 48 5.15 10.58 3.17
CA GLU A 48 4.56 9.36 2.57
C GLU A 48 5.18 8.98 1.23
N ALA A 49 5.34 9.93 0.31
CA ALA A 49 5.95 9.65 -0.99
C ALA A 49 7.35 9.05 -0.88
N ARG A 50 8.13 9.44 0.14
CA ARG A 50 9.46 8.86 0.41
C ARG A 50 9.35 7.46 0.99
N LEU A 51 8.41 7.25 1.92
CA LEU A 51 8.15 5.91 2.48
C LEU A 51 7.73 4.92 1.40
N LEU A 52 6.79 5.30 0.52
CA LEU A 52 6.35 4.46 -0.59
C LEU A 52 7.47 4.18 -1.59
N LEU A 53 8.28 5.19 -1.92
CA LEU A 53 9.46 4.98 -2.78
C LEU A 53 10.41 3.95 -2.16
N MET A 54 10.71 4.06 -0.87
CA MET A 54 11.58 3.11 -0.18
C MET A 54 10.96 1.71 -0.07
N ALA A 55 9.64 1.62 0.10
CA ALA A 55 8.91 0.34 0.15
C ALA A 55 8.87 -0.39 -1.21
N SER A 56 9.20 0.31 -2.30
CA SER A 56 9.20 -0.23 -3.67
C SER A 56 10.58 -0.67 -4.19
N LEU A 57 11.65 -0.49 -3.40
CA LEU A 57 13.02 -0.89 -3.71
C LEU A 57 13.33 -2.31 -3.22
#